data_AF-A0A8S3A9N4-F1
#
_entry.id   AF-A0A8S3A9N4-F1
#
_cell.length_a   1.000
_cell.length_b   1.000
_cell.length_c   1.000
_cell.angle_alpha   90.00
_cell.angle_beta   90.00
_cell.angle_gamma   90.00
#
_symmetry.space_group_name_H-M   'P 1'
#
loop_
_entity.id
_entity.type
_entity.pdbx_description
1 polymer ?
#
loop_
_entity_poly.entity_id
_entity_poly.type
_entity_poly.pdbx_seq_one_letter_code
_entity_poly.pdbx_strand_id
1 'polypeptide(L)' 'HIWPSNEYLYTNVYDENEGKKPDLIGSTQVSLDNVIEKGDFDDWVKLPGFLGFGSHGHVHIRMHFEKISTD' A
#
# COMPACT_ATOMS: atom_id res chain seq x y z
N HIS A 1 -20.98 -14.27 -2.43
CA HIS A 1 -21.38 -12.87 -2.19
C HIS A 1 -20.07 -12.11 -2.07
N ILE A 2 -19.70 -11.32 -3.09
CA ILE A 2 -18.47 -10.53 -3.09
C ILE A 2 -18.86 -9.22 -2.43
N TRP A 3 -18.24 -8.90 -1.30
CA TRP A 3 -18.37 -7.58 -0.69
C TRP A 3 -17.28 -6.71 -1.33
N PRO A 4 -17.60 -5.80 -2.27
CA PRO A 4 -16.60 -4.81 -2.65
C PRO A 4 -16.31 -4.00 -1.39
N SER A 5 -15.11 -4.14 -0.85
CA SER A 5 -14.67 -3.25 0.20
C SER A 5 -14.18 -2.01 -0.53
N ASN A 6 -14.77 -0.85 -0.24
CA ASN A 6 -14.18 0.43 -0.69
C ASN A 6 -12.95 0.77 0.16
N GLU A 7 -12.20 -0.25 0.58
CA GLU A 7 -11.11 -0.17 1.52
C GLU A 7 -9.79 -0.36 0.81
N TYR A 8 -8.82 0.46 1.22
CA TYR A 8 -7.51 0.53 0.61
C TYR A 8 -6.45 0.55 1.70
N LEU A 9 -5.35 -0.16 1.47
CA LEU A 9 -4.12 0.09 2.19
C LEU A 9 -3.44 1.33 1.58
N TYR A 10 -3.38 2.41 2.34
CA TYR A 10 -2.62 3.61 1.97
C TYR A 10 -1.19 3.49 2.52
N THR A 11 -0.20 3.72 1.66
CA THR A 11 1.22 3.67 2.04
C THR A 11 1.88 4.99 1.67
N ASN A 12 2.51 5.63 2.65
CA ASN A 12 3.34 6.83 2.47
C ASN A 12 4.78 6.50 2.85
N VAL A 13 5.72 6.88 2.00
CA VAL A 13 7.16 6.68 2.21
C VAL A 13 7.80 8.04 2.46
N TYR A 14 8.54 8.16 3.55
CA TYR A 14 9.19 9.39 3.98
C TYR A 14 10.71 9.22 4.05
N ASP A 15 11.45 10.27 3.73
CA ASP A 15 12.85 10.42 4.09
C ASP A 15 12.94 11.03 5.50
N GLU A 16 13.51 10.29 6.44
CA GLU A 16 13.70 10.77 7.80
C GLU A 16 15.14 11.24 8.01
N ASN A 17 15.29 12.53 8.32
CA ASN A 17 16.57 13.13 8.67
C ASN A 17 16.51 13.63 10.12
N GLU A 18 17.52 13.26 10.93
CA GLU A 18 17.57 13.64 12.34
C GLU A 18 17.47 15.17 12.51
N GLY A 19 16.56 15.63 13.37
CA GLY A 19 16.35 17.05 13.66
C GLY A 19 15.58 17.84 12.57
N LYS A 20 15.06 17.18 11.53
CA LYS A 20 14.22 17.80 10.49
C LYS A 20 12.83 17.15 10.43
N LYS A 21 11.88 17.86 9.80
CA LYS A 21 10.58 17.28 9.47
C LYS A 21 10.77 16.20 8.38
N PRO A 22 10.12 15.03 8.48
CA PRO A 22 10.16 14.02 7.42
C PRO A 22 9.63 14.55 6.09
N ASP A 23 10.35 14.26 5.01
CA ASP A 23 10.00 14.66 3.65
C ASP A 23 9.30 13.50 2.93
N LEU A 24 8.10 13.72 2.41
CA LEU A 24 7.36 12.69 1.67
C LEU A 24 8.05 12.40 0.34
N ILE A 25 8.53 11.17 0.16
CA ILE A 25 9.13 10.68 -1.09
C ILE A 25 8.03 10.26 -2.07
N GLY A 26 7.00 9.56 -1.59
CA GLY A 26 5.92 9.08 -2.44
C GLY A 26 4.81 8.41 -1.67
N SER A 27 3.66 8.26 -2.33
CA SER A 27 2.49 7.60 -1.78
C SER A 27 1.88 6.64 -2.80
N THR A 28 1.29 5.55 -2.32
CA THR A 28 0.54 4.62 -3.15
C THR A 28 -0.63 4.04 -2.36
N GLN A 29 -1.54 3.39 -3.08
CA GLN A 29 -2.70 2.72 -2.50
C GLN A 29 -2.93 1.38 -3.18
N VAL A 30 -3.34 0.38 -2.40
CA VAL A 30 -3.69 -0.95 -2.88
C VAL A 30 -5.11 -1.26 -2.39
N SER A 31 -6.00 -1.67 -3.30
CA SER A 31 -7.33 -2.15 -2.90
C SER A 31 -7.20 -3.44 -2.09
N LEU A 32 -7.95 -3.54 -0.99
CA LEU A 32 -8.00 -4.75 -0.17
C LEU A 32 -8.84 -5.87 -0.81
N ASP A 33 -9.64 -5.57 -1.85
CA ASP A 33 -10.49 -6.57 -2.51
C ASP A 33 -9.68 -7.80 -2.94
N ASN A 34 -8.50 -7.59 -3.52
CA ASN A 34 -7.66 -8.70 -4.01
C ASN A 34 -7.24 -9.65 -2.89
N VAL A 35 -6.80 -9.13 -1.73
CA VAL A 35 -6.34 -9.98 -0.62
C VAL A 35 -7.52 -10.61 0.12
N ILE A 36 -8.65 -9.92 0.20
CA ILE A 36 -9.88 -10.45 0.79
C ILE A 36 -10.46 -11.59 -0.06
N GLU A 37 -10.44 -11.45 -1.39
CA GLU A 37 -10.97 -12.45 -2.32
C GLU A 37 -10.04 -13.65 -2.49
N LYS A 38 -8.71 -13.42 -2.59
CA LYS A 38 -7.74 -14.45 -2.96
C LYS A 38 -6.99 -15.04 -1.75
N GLY A 39 -7.09 -14.42 -0.59
CA GLY A 39 -6.36 -14.78 0.63
C GLY A 39 -4.98 -14.13 0.73
N ASP A 40 -4.33 -13.85 -0.41
CA ASP A 40 -2.96 -13.30 -0.46
C ASP A 40 -2.82 -12.21 -1.51
N PHE A 41 -1.92 -11.26 -1.24
CA PHE A 41 -1.43 -10.26 -2.17
C PHE A 41 0.10 -10.15 -2.02
N ASP A 42 0.83 -10.20 -3.12
CA ASP A 42 2.30 -10.13 -3.15
C ASP A 42 2.71 -9.44 -4.45
N ASP A 43 3.01 -8.13 -4.39
CA ASP A 43 3.33 -7.37 -5.60
C ASP A 43 4.24 -6.15 -5.33
N TRP A 44 4.95 -5.72 -6.37
CA TRP A 44 5.73 -4.49 -6.41
C TRP A 44 4.83 -3.33 -6.87
N VAL A 45 4.42 -2.51 -5.92
CA VAL A 45 3.51 -1.39 -6.17
C VAL A 45 4.31 -0.14 -6.46
N LYS A 46 4.00 0.50 -7.59
CA LYS A 46 4.69 1.72 -8.03
C LYS A 46 4.40 2.90 -7.09
N LEU A 47 5.45 3.67 -6.78
CA LEU A 47 5.34 4.97 -6.12
C LEU A 47 5.30 6.06 -7.21
N PRO A 48 4.11 6.61 -7.55
CA PRO A 48 4.02 7.72 -8.50
C PRO A 48 4.90 8.89 -8.05
N GLY A 49 5.62 9.45 -9.03
CA GLY A 49 6.40 10.68 -8.83
C GLY A 49 5.47 11.87 -8.62
N PHE A 50 5.91 12.85 -7.83
CA PHE A 50 5.22 14.13 -7.71
C PHE A 50 5.63 15.03 -8.89
N LEU A 51 4.65 15.63 -9.58
CA LEU A 51 4.86 16.71 -10.56
C LEU A 51 5.84 16.40 -11.73
N GLY A 52 5.58 15.35 -12.51
CA GLY A 52 6.17 15.21 -13.85
C GLY A 52 7.61 14.65 -13.90
N PHE A 53 8.23 14.37 -12.76
CA PHE A 53 9.42 13.52 -12.69
C PHE A 53 9.01 12.04 -12.66
N GLY A 54 9.87 11.15 -13.17
CA GLY A 54 9.64 9.70 -13.22
C GLY A 54 9.31 9.10 -11.84
N SER A 55 8.82 7.87 -11.79
CA SER A 55 8.46 7.23 -10.51
C SER A 55 9.64 7.19 -9.54
N HIS A 56 9.39 7.49 -8.26
CA HIS A 56 10.39 7.46 -7.20
C HIS A 56 10.80 6.04 -6.77
N GLY A 57 10.16 5.01 -7.31
CA GLY A 57 10.52 3.61 -7.07
C GLY A 57 9.29 2.70 -7.03
N HIS A 58 9.49 1.53 -6.43
CA HIS A 58 8.45 0.57 -6.11
C HIS A 58 8.58 0.16 -4.64
N VAL A 59 7.44 -0.13 -4.01
CA VAL A 59 7.37 -0.74 -2.68
C VAL A 59 6.86 -2.16 -2.84
N HIS A 60 7.55 -3.13 -2.24
CA HIS A 60 7.09 -4.52 -2.21
C HIS A 60 6.08 -4.68 -1.08
N ILE A 61 4.84 -5.01 -1.41
CA ILE A 61 3.76 -5.18 -0.44
C ILE A 61 3.31 -6.63 -0.44
N ARG A 62 3.34 -7.25 0.74
CA ARG A 62 2.84 -8.61 1.00
C ARG A 62 1.75 -8.54 2.05
N MET A 63 0.55 -9.02 1.73
CA MET A 63 -0.60 -9.07 2.62
C MET A 63 -1.20 -10.47 2.61
N HIS A 64 -1.63 -10.92 3.78
CA HIS A 64 -2.38 -12.15 3.98
C HIS A 64 -3.67 -11.81 4.72
N PHE A 65 -4.81 -12.34 4.27
CA PHE A 65 -6.10 -12.13 4.92
C PHE A 65 -6.50 -13.37 5.74
N GLU A 66 -6.54 -13.21 7.06
CA GLU A 66 -7.00 -14.25 7.98
C GLU A 66 -8.41 -13.92 8.48
N LYS A 67 -9.35 -14.83 8.21
CA LYS A 67 -10.68 -14.74 8.80
C LYS A 67 -10.62 -15.22 10.25
N ILE A 68 -10.82 -14.31 11.19
CA ILE A 68 -10.98 -14.69 12.60
C ILE A 68 -12.34 -15.39 12.77
N SER A 69 -12.33 -16.67 13.15
CA SER A 69 -13.54 -17.34 13.62
C SER A 69 -13.76 -16.99 15.09
N THR A 70 -14.85 -16.31 15.39
CA THR A 70 -15.39 -16.26 16.75
C THR A 70 -16.30 -17.47 16.91
N ASP A 71 -15.80 -18.50 17.60
CA ASP A 71 -16.62 -19.59 18.14
C ASP A 71 -17.55 -19.07 19.26
#